data_AF-A0A661CSY1-F1
#
_entry.id   AF-A0A661CSY1-F1
#
_cell.length_a   1.000
_cell.length_b   1.000
_cell.length_c   1.000
_cell.angle_alpha   90.00
_cell.angle_beta   90.00
_cell.angle_gamma   90.00
#
_symmetry.space_group_name_H-M   'P 1'
#
loop_
_entity.id
_entity.type
_entity.pdbx_description
1 polymer ?
#
loop_
_entity_poly.entity_id
_entity_poly.type
_entity_poly.pdbx_seq_one_letter_code
_entity_poly.pdbx_strand_id
1 'polypeptide(L)' 'MTTNWQPSADINTLKRRAQYLADVRLFFAERDVWEVETPILSQAAPTA' A
#
# COMPACT_ATOMS: atom_id res chain seq x y z
N MET A 1 -14.88 -2.61 -28.41
CA MET A 1 -13.77 -2.48 -27.43
C MET A 1 -14.00 -3.52 -26.35
N THR A 2 -13.20 -4.59 -26.29
CA THR A 2 -13.27 -5.57 -25.21
C THR A 2 -12.53 -5.02 -23.99
N THR A 3 -13.27 -4.63 -22.97
CA THR A 3 -12.71 -4.18 -21.69
C THR A 3 -11.99 -5.36 -21.04
N ASN A 4 -10.67 -5.25 -20.91
CA ASN A 4 -9.85 -6.17 -20.15
C ASN A 4 -10.08 -5.91 -18.65
N TRP A 5 -11.18 -6.43 -18.14
CA TRP A 5 -11.64 -6.20 -16.76
C TRP A 5 -10.89 -7.02 -15.72
N GLN A 6 -10.20 -8.07 -16.16
CA GLN A 6 -9.50 -8.98 -15.26
C GLN A 6 -8.30 -8.28 -14.61
N PRO A 7 -7.99 -8.60 -13.34
CA PRO A 7 -6.79 -8.11 -12.69
C PRO A 7 -5.54 -8.49 -13.50
N SER A 8 -4.58 -7.56 -13.59
CA SER A 8 -3.27 -7.83 -14.21
C SER A 8 -2.36 -8.69 -13.34
N ALA A 9 -2.67 -8.86 -12.06
CA ALA A 9 -1.91 -9.67 -11.10
C ALA A 9 -2.67 -10.95 -10.74
N ASP A 10 -1.91 -12.04 -10.57
CA ASP A 10 -2.44 -13.32 -10.08
C ASP A 10 -3.00 -13.18 -8.65
N ILE A 11 -4.05 -13.94 -8.34
CA ILE A 11 -4.70 -13.90 -7.03
C ILE A 11 -3.75 -14.30 -5.88
N ASN A 12 -2.80 -15.19 -6.12
CA ASN A 12 -1.80 -15.58 -5.12
C ASN A 12 -0.82 -14.43 -4.85
N THR A 13 -0.50 -13.62 -5.86
CA THR A 13 0.31 -12.41 -5.71
C THR A 13 -0.42 -11.39 -4.83
N LEU A 14 -1.72 -11.19 -5.04
CA LEU A 14 -2.52 -10.27 -4.23
C LEU A 14 -2.63 -10.71 -2.76
N LYS A 15 -2.82 -12.02 -2.51
CA LYS A 15 -2.82 -12.59 -1.15
C LYS A 15 -1.48 -12.37 -0.45
N ARG A 16 -0.37 -12.63 -1.15
CA ARG A 16 0.98 -12.41 -0.62
C ARG A 16 1.25 -10.93 -0.34
N ARG A 17 0.80 -10.02 -1.21
CA ARG A 17 0.88 -8.57 -0.99
C ARG A 17 0.13 -8.16 0.28
N ALA A 18 -1.05 -8.72 0.54
CA ALA A 18 -1.80 -8.43 1.76
C ALA A 18 -1.01 -8.83 3.02
N GLN A 19 -0.40 -10.01 3.03
CA GLN A 19 0.46 -10.45 4.13
C GLN A 19 1.65 -9.50 4.34
N TYR A 20 2.37 -9.14 3.27
CA TYR A 20 3.50 -8.22 3.38
C TYR A 20 3.11 -6.85 3.94
N LEU A 21 1.96 -6.31 3.52
CA LEU A 21 1.46 -5.04 4.06
C LEU A 21 1.09 -5.13 5.54
N ALA A 22 0.66 -6.30 6.02
CA ALA A 22 0.41 -6.52 7.45
C ALA A 22 1.73 -6.63 8.24
N ASP A 23 2.70 -7.39 7.72
CA ASP A 23 4.00 -7.59 8.36
C ASP A 23 4.76 -6.25 8.52
N VAL A 24 4.74 -5.40 7.50
CA VAL A 24 5.37 -4.07 7.54
C VAL A 24 4.73 -3.18 8.63
N ARG A 25 3.40 -3.19 8.75
CA ARG A 25 2.72 -2.42 9.79
C ARG A 25 3.05 -2.92 11.19
N LEU A 26 3.06 -4.25 11.37
CA LEU A 26 3.42 -4.86 12.66
C LEU A 26 4.84 -4.47 13.09
N PHE A 27 5.79 -4.51 12.16
CA PHE A 27 7.19 -4.14 12.44
C PHE A 27 7.32 -2.72 13.03
N PHE A 28 6.57 -1.75 12.49
CA PHE A 28 6.58 -0.38 12.97
C PHE A 28 5.81 -0.21 14.28
N ALA A 29 4.67 -0.90 14.42
CA ALA A 29 3.88 -0.89 15.65
C ALA A 29 4.67 -1.42 16.86
N GLU A 30 5.46 -2.48 16.68
CA GLU A 30 6.36 -3.02 17.72
C GLU A 30 7.45 -2.06 18.19
N ARG A 31 7.68 -0.96 17.46
CA ARG A 31 8.72 0.04 17.72
C ARG A 31 8.13 1.40 18.11
N ASP A 32 6.85 1.43 18.46
CA ASP A 32 6.11 2.63 18.83
C ASP A 32 6.13 3.71 17.73
N VAL A 33 6.20 3.30 16.45
CA VAL A 33 6.10 4.20 15.30
C VAL A 33 4.63 4.33 14.89
N TRP A 34 4.14 5.56 14.84
CA TRP A 34 2.74 5.85 14.57
C TRP A 34 2.44 5.90 13.07
N GLU A 35 1.51 5.07 12.59
CA GLU A 35 1.00 5.12 11.22
C GLU A 35 0.07 6.33 11.06
N VAL A 36 0.28 7.13 10.01
CA VAL A 36 -0.54 8.31 9.69
C VAL A 36 -0.97 8.28 8.24
N GLU A 37 -2.17 8.79 7.96
CA GLU A 37 -2.64 9.05 6.60
C GLU A 37 -2.50 10.55 6.30
N THR A 38 -1.88 10.88 5.17
CA THR A 38 -1.71 12.26 4.70
C THR A 38 -2.53 12.48 3.43
N PRO A 39 -2.89 13.75 3.09
CA PRO A 39 -3.60 14.04 1.85
C PRO A 39 -2.86 13.52 0.61
N ILE A 40 -3.61 12.90 -0.32
CA ILE A 40 -3.05 12.34 -1.57
C ILE A 40 -2.47 13.44 -2.48
N LEU A 41 -3.04 14.65 -2.42
CA LEU A 41 -2.64 15.79 -3.23
C LEU A 41 -2.19 16.96 -2.35
N SER A 42 -1.20 17.68 -2.84
CA SER A 42 -0.67 18.90 -2.24
C SER A 42 -0.45 19.97 -3.32
N GLN A 43 -0.52 21.24 -2.93
CA GLN A 43 -0.19 22.37 -3.81
C GLN A 43 1.31 22.45 -4.13
N ALA A 44 2.16 21.89 -3.26
CA ALA A 44 3.60 21.85 -3.44
C ALA A 44 4.11 20.40 -3.38
N ALA A 45 5.16 20.11 -4.15
CA ALA A 45 5.89 18.85 -4.06
C ALA A 45 6.60 18.72 -2.70
N PRO A 46 6.83 17.50 -2.19
CA PRO A 46 7.63 17.30 -0.99
C PRO A 46 9.06 17.83 -1.22
N THR A 47 9.57 18.64 -0.30
CA THR A 47 10.99 19.02 -0.27
C THR A 47 11.74 17.99 0.57
N ALA A 48 12.67 17.26 -0.05
CA ALA A 48 13.56 16.34 0.63
C ALA A 48 14.66 17.07 1.42
#